data_AF-A0A0W7TKS4-F1
#
_entry.id   AF-A0A0W7TKS4-F1
#
_cell.length_a   1.000
_cell.length_b   1.000
_cell.length_c   1.000
_cell.angle_alpha   90.00
_cell.angle_beta   90.00
_cell.angle_gamma   90.00
#
_symmetry.space_group_name_H-M   'P 1'
#
loop_
_entity.id
_entity.type
_entity.pdbx_description
1 polymer ?
#
loop_
_entity_poly.entity_id
_entity_poly.type
_entity_poly.pdbx_seq_one_letter_code
_entity_poly.pdbx_strand_id
1 'polypeptide(L)'
;MFELQVVSNTPMTGVDDIDVLAETFLTQIGYLSKGYDPRGSGALTLRESIPYRIFMDFFMKNPSKAWAAEEIAALLDTTKPTVYRYINKLKSMDIVEYTDVQGADGQVRRGYRLRYGDLSKAWSFCEANVKMAMDNYRKTVERFGQLAKERAEKS
;
A
#
# COMPACT_ATOMS: atom_id res chain seq x y z
N MET A 1 -9.79 -3.60 -6.20
CA MET A 1 -10.35 -2.26 -5.96
C MET A 1 -9.21 -1.38 -5.52
N PHE A 2 -9.05 -0.20 -6.10
CA PHE A 2 -8.02 0.74 -5.70
C PHE A 2 -8.47 1.50 -4.45
N GLU A 3 -7.60 1.58 -3.43
CA GLU A 3 -7.87 2.28 -2.18
C GLU A 3 -6.57 2.85 -1.61
N LEU A 4 -6.59 4.14 -1.29
CA LEU A 4 -5.47 4.89 -0.73
C LEU A 4 -6.00 5.97 0.22
N GLN A 5 -5.30 6.19 1.33
CA GLN A 5 -5.52 7.36 2.17
C GLN A 5 -4.72 8.55 1.61
N VAL A 6 -5.39 9.67 1.34
CA VAL A 6 -4.74 10.93 0.97
C VAL A 6 -4.83 11.90 2.15
N VAL A 7 -3.69 12.30 2.68
CA VAL A 7 -3.57 13.29 3.77
C VAL A 7 -2.70 14.45 3.31
N SER A 8 -3.01 15.65 3.79
CA SER A 8 -2.09 16.78 3.65
C SER A 8 -0.85 16.55 4.52
N ASN A 9 0.33 16.71 3.94
CA ASN A 9 1.60 16.51 4.60
C ASN A 9 2.66 17.49 4.08
N THR A 10 3.68 17.74 4.89
CA THR A 10 4.91 18.40 4.43
C THR A 10 5.85 17.33 3.85
N PRO A 11 6.41 17.54 2.64
CA PRO A 11 7.39 16.62 2.08
C PRO A 11 8.58 16.42 3.02
N MET A 12 9.02 15.17 3.18
CA MET A 12 10.11 14.80 4.11
C MET A 12 11.50 14.87 3.46
N THR A 13 11.74 15.82 2.55
CA THR A 13 12.98 15.90 1.77
C THR A 13 14.24 16.22 2.58
N GLY A 14 14.09 16.60 3.86
CA GLY A 14 15.20 16.86 4.78
C GLY A 14 15.41 15.77 5.83
N VAL A 15 14.82 14.58 5.66
CA VAL A 15 14.97 13.44 6.59
C VAL A 15 15.93 12.42 5.96
N ASP A 16 17.07 12.18 6.61
CA ASP A 16 18.11 11.26 6.12
C ASP A 16 18.01 9.83 6.74
N ASP A 17 17.05 9.60 7.63
CA ASP A 17 16.78 8.28 8.21
C ASP A 17 15.66 7.58 7.42
N ILE A 18 16.03 6.49 6.74
CA ILE A 18 15.11 5.68 5.92
C ILE A 18 13.97 5.07 6.74
N ASP A 19 14.22 4.71 8.00
CA ASP A 19 13.19 4.12 8.84
C ASP A 19 12.19 5.19 9.25
N VAL A 20 12.63 6.39 9.62
CA VAL A 20 11.73 7.53 9.91
C VAL A 20 10.89 7.89 8.69
N LEU A 21 11.49 7.89 7.50
CA LEU A 21 10.78 8.08 6.24
C LEU A 21 9.74 6.98 6.01
N ALA A 22 10.10 5.71 6.18
CA ALA A 22 9.21 4.57 5.97
C ALA A 22 8.04 4.58 6.95
N GLU A 23 8.28 4.75 8.24
CA GLU A 23 7.25 4.81 9.28
C GLU A 23 6.21 5.90 8.96
N THR A 24 6.70 7.08 8.57
CA THR A 24 5.84 8.22 8.25
C THR A 24 5.09 8.00 6.94
N PHE A 25 5.78 7.58 5.88
CA PHE A 25 5.17 7.32 4.57
C PHE A 25 4.08 6.24 4.66
N LEU A 26 4.38 5.11 5.29
CA LEU A 26 3.46 3.98 5.44
C LEU A 26 2.21 4.36 6.25
N THR A 27 2.33 5.29 7.20
CA THR A 27 1.19 5.84 7.94
C THR A 27 0.38 6.84 7.09
N GLN A 28 1.05 7.71 6.33
CA GLN A 28 0.41 8.73 5.48
C GLN A 28 -0.46 8.11 4.39
N ILE A 29 0.04 7.08 3.71
CA ILE A 29 -0.71 6.35 2.66
C ILE A 29 -1.79 5.44 3.22
N GLY A 30 -1.85 5.32 4.55
CA GLY A 30 -2.83 4.51 5.26
C GLY A 30 -2.51 3.03 5.30
N TYR A 31 -1.30 2.58 4.92
CA TYR A 31 -0.87 1.17 5.03
C TYR A 31 -0.79 0.74 6.50
N LEU A 32 -0.21 1.60 7.35
CA LEU A 32 -0.32 1.54 8.79
C LEU A 32 -1.48 2.44 9.24
N SER A 33 -2.29 1.96 10.19
CA SER A 33 -3.33 2.79 10.80
C SER A 33 -2.70 3.89 11.66
N LYS A 34 -3.34 5.05 11.76
CA LYS A 34 -2.92 6.10 12.70
C LYS A 34 -2.94 5.54 14.13
N GLY A 35 -1.82 5.64 14.84
CA GLY A 35 -1.67 5.07 16.18
C GLY A 35 -1.58 3.54 16.20
N TYR A 36 -1.11 2.92 15.11
CA TYR A 36 -0.85 1.48 15.07
C TYR A 36 -0.01 1.02 16.27
N ASP A 37 -0.55 0.10 17.07
CA ASP A 37 0.15 -0.48 18.21
C ASP A 37 0.79 -1.84 17.81
N PRO A 38 2.13 -1.91 17.70
CA PRO A 38 2.83 -3.14 17.32
C PRO A 38 2.65 -4.26 18.36
N ARG A 39 2.32 -3.92 19.61
CA ARG A 39 2.19 -4.89 20.72
C ARG A 39 0.98 -5.80 20.56
N GLY A 40 -0.04 -5.36 19.82
CA GLY A 40 -1.16 -6.24 19.43
C GLY A 40 -0.73 -7.44 18.58
N SER A 41 0.48 -7.40 18.01
CA SER A 41 1.11 -8.51 17.28
C SER A 41 2.34 -9.10 17.98
N GLY A 42 2.60 -8.73 19.24
CA GLY A 42 3.77 -9.20 20.01
C GLY A 42 5.08 -8.46 19.74
N ALA A 43 5.10 -7.46 18.85
CA ALA A 43 6.29 -6.65 18.57
C ALA A 43 6.46 -5.51 19.58
N LEU A 44 7.70 -5.19 19.97
CA LEU A 44 8.00 -4.12 20.93
C LEU A 44 8.04 -2.75 20.25
N THR A 45 8.47 -2.71 18.99
CA THR A 45 8.58 -1.49 18.19
C THR A 45 7.83 -1.61 16.87
N LEU A 46 7.56 -0.46 16.22
CA LEU A 46 6.96 -0.45 14.89
C LEU A 46 7.84 -1.17 13.87
N ARG A 47 9.16 -1.03 13.96
CA ARG A 47 10.14 -1.64 13.05
C ARG A 47 10.15 -3.17 13.12
N GLU A 48 9.84 -3.72 14.29
CA GLU A 48 9.71 -5.17 14.49
C GLU A 48 8.35 -5.72 14.01
N SER A 49 7.37 -4.85 13.77
CA SER A 49 6.02 -5.27 13.42
C SER A 49 5.97 -5.94 12.04
N ILE A 50 5.09 -6.94 11.91
CA ILE A 50 4.85 -7.67 10.66
C ILE A 50 4.64 -6.75 9.45
N PRO A 51 3.74 -5.73 9.47
CA PRO A 51 3.53 -4.89 8.29
C PRO A 51 4.77 -4.09 7.88
N TYR A 52 5.53 -3.57 8.84
CA TYR A 52 6.75 -2.82 8.58
C TYR A 52 7.79 -3.71 7.91
N ARG A 53 8.04 -4.88 8.51
CA ARG A 53 9.01 -5.86 7.99
C ARG A 53 8.62 -6.37 6.61
N ILE A 54 7.34 -6.65 6.35
CA ILE A 54 6.85 -7.01 5.00
C ILE A 54 7.28 -5.95 3.96
N PHE A 55 7.09 -4.66 4.28
CA PHE A 55 7.46 -3.61 3.34
C PHE A 55 8.98 -3.45 3.23
N MET A 56 9.69 -3.31 4.35
CA MET A 56 11.12 -2.98 4.36
C MET A 56 12.02 -4.18 4.05
N ASP A 57 11.83 -5.31 4.73
CA ASP A 57 12.73 -6.47 4.64
C ASP A 57 12.54 -7.28 3.35
N PHE A 58 11.33 -7.26 2.77
CA PHE A 58 11.00 -8.06 1.59
C PHE A 58 10.90 -7.22 0.31
N PHE A 59 10.08 -6.17 0.30
CA PHE A 59 9.86 -5.39 -0.91
C PHE A 59 10.93 -4.31 -1.12
N MET A 60 11.29 -3.51 -0.11
CA MET A 60 12.30 -2.46 -0.30
C MET A 60 13.72 -3.01 -0.38
N LYS A 61 14.05 -4.02 0.44
CA LYS A 61 15.37 -4.67 0.39
C LYS A 61 15.62 -5.44 -0.91
N ASN A 62 14.58 -6.02 -1.51
CA ASN A 62 14.68 -6.79 -2.76
C ASN A 62 13.54 -6.43 -3.74
N PRO A 63 13.54 -5.22 -4.33
CA PRO A 63 12.41 -4.70 -5.12
C PRO A 63 11.94 -5.60 -6.25
N SER A 64 12.88 -6.20 -6.98
CA SER A 64 12.60 -7.05 -8.13
C SER A 64 12.26 -8.50 -7.77
N LYS A 65 12.54 -8.94 -6.54
CA LYS A 65 12.27 -10.33 -6.12
C LYS A 65 10.78 -10.51 -5.89
N ALA A 66 10.24 -11.58 -6.47
CA ALA A 66 8.90 -12.05 -6.17
C ALA A 66 8.93 -13.01 -4.98
N TRP A 67 8.15 -12.69 -3.96
CA TRP A 67 8.06 -13.44 -2.71
C TRP A 67 6.74 -14.19 -2.62
N ALA A 68 6.78 -15.48 -2.30
CA ALA A 68 5.57 -16.22 -1.97
C ALA A 68 5.05 -15.80 -0.58
N ALA A 69 3.73 -15.73 -0.40
CA ALA A 69 3.16 -15.38 0.90
C ALA A 69 3.55 -16.40 1.99
N GLU A 70 3.70 -17.66 1.59
CA GLU A 70 4.23 -18.76 2.41
C GLU A 70 5.65 -18.50 2.91
N GLU A 71 6.52 -18.02 2.03
CA GLU A 71 7.93 -17.74 2.33
C GLU A 71 8.02 -16.60 3.33
N ILE A 72 7.26 -15.52 3.11
CA ILE A 72 7.18 -14.39 4.04
C ILE A 72 6.64 -14.84 5.40
N ALA A 73 5.57 -15.65 5.42
CA ALA A 73 4.96 -16.15 6.65
C ALA A 73 5.96 -16.97 7.48
N ALA A 74 6.70 -17.86 6.83
CA ALA A 74 7.73 -18.67 7.48
C ALA A 74 8.91 -17.82 8.00
N LEU A 75 9.41 -16.85 7.22
CA LEU A 75 10.53 -16.00 7.59
C LEU A 75 10.19 -14.97 8.68
N LEU A 76 8.91 -14.62 8.83
CA LEU A 76 8.42 -13.69 9.85
C LEU A 76 7.80 -14.38 11.07
N ASP A 77 7.80 -15.71 11.12
CA ASP A 77 7.11 -16.50 12.15
C ASP A 77 5.66 -16.03 12.38
N THR A 78 4.91 -15.94 11.28
CA THR A 78 3.51 -15.49 11.31
C THR A 78 2.61 -16.35 10.41
N THR A 79 1.32 -16.04 10.38
CA THR A 79 0.36 -16.81 9.60
C THR A 79 0.20 -16.26 8.18
N LYS A 80 -0.09 -17.13 7.21
CA LYS A 80 -0.40 -16.69 5.83
C LYS A 80 -1.55 -15.66 5.78
N PRO A 81 -2.67 -15.81 6.54
CA PRO A 81 -3.70 -14.78 6.60
C PRO A 81 -3.18 -13.40 7.03
N THR A 82 -2.28 -13.34 8.03
CA THR A 82 -1.64 -12.09 8.46
C THR A 82 -0.84 -11.46 7.30
N VAL A 83 -0.05 -12.25 6.58
CA VAL A 83 0.72 -11.77 5.42
C VAL A 83 -0.22 -11.26 4.32
N TYR A 84 -1.24 -12.04 3.94
CA TYR A 84 -2.20 -11.65 2.91
C TYR A 84 -2.93 -10.35 3.25
N ARG A 85 -3.29 -10.12 4.52
CA ARG A 85 -3.91 -8.87 4.96
C ARG A 85 -3.08 -7.66 4.55
N TYR A 86 -1.77 -7.71 4.78
CA TYR A 86 -0.87 -6.59 4.49
C TYR A 86 -0.48 -6.50 3.01
N ILE A 87 -0.20 -7.64 2.36
CA ILE A 87 0.06 -7.65 0.91
C ILE A 87 -1.15 -7.11 0.13
N ASN A 88 -2.37 -7.52 0.49
CA ASN A 88 -3.57 -7.06 -0.19
C ASN A 88 -3.79 -5.55 -0.03
N LYS A 89 -3.33 -4.97 1.08
CA LYS A 89 -3.38 -3.52 1.31
C LYS A 89 -2.40 -2.76 0.42
N LEU A 90 -1.17 -3.26 0.25
CA LEU A 90 -0.22 -2.68 -0.71
C LEU A 90 -0.69 -2.88 -2.16
N LYS A 91 -1.33 -4.03 -2.44
CA LYS A 91 -1.91 -4.31 -3.75
C LYS A 91 -3.10 -3.41 -4.06
N SER A 92 -3.97 -3.08 -3.09
CA SER A 92 -5.07 -2.13 -3.31
C SER A 92 -4.57 -0.71 -3.56
N MET A 93 -3.36 -0.37 -3.15
CA MET A 93 -2.70 0.91 -3.46
C MET A 93 -1.94 0.88 -4.79
N ASP A 94 -1.97 -0.23 -5.52
CA ASP A 94 -1.16 -0.49 -6.72
C ASP A 94 0.36 -0.44 -6.51
N ILE A 95 0.84 -0.56 -5.27
CA ILE A 95 2.26 -0.59 -4.93
C ILE A 95 2.88 -1.96 -5.24
N VAL A 96 2.15 -3.04 -4.97
CA VAL A 96 2.60 -4.42 -5.17
C VAL A 96 1.81 -5.08 -6.28
N GLU A 97 2.49 -5.83 -7.14
CA GLU A 97 1.89 -6.68 -8.16
C GLU A 97 2.15 -8.16 -7.86
N TYR A 98 1.36 -9.04 -8.47
CA TYR A 98 1.65 -10.47 -8.46
C TYR A 98 2.39 -10.85 -9.74
N THR A 99 3.24 -11.86 -9.64
CA THR A 99 3.91 -12.49 -10.77
C THR A 99 4.04 -13.98 -10.49
N ASP A 100 4.23 -14.75 -11.57
CA ASP A 100 4.41 -16.19 -11.48
C ASP A 100 5.83 -16.49 -11.00
N VAL A 101 5.94 -17.32 -9.97
CA VAL A 101 7.20 -17.79 -9.39
C VAL A 101 7.24 -19.29 -9.51
N GLN A 102 8.34 -19.81 -10.03
CA GLN A 102 8.53 -21.24 -10.14
C GLN A 102 8.98 -21.82 -8.80
N GLY A 103 8.17 -22.72 -8.24
CA GLY A 103 8.51 -23.48 -7.06
C GLY A 103 9.63 -24.48 -7.34
N ALA A 104 10.31 -24.94 -6.28
CA ALA A 104 11.36 -25.97 -6.37
C ALA A 104 10.83 -27.31 -6.90
N ASP A 105 9.52 -27.55 -6.80
CA ASP A 105 8.77 -28.68 -7.35
C ASP A 105 8.34 -28.46 -8.81
N GLY A 106 8.79 -27.38 -9.44
CA GLY A 106 8.41 -27.00 -10.80
C GLY A 106 7.01 -26.38 -10.93
N GLN A 107 6.23 -26.31 -9.84
CA GLN A 107 4.89 -25.73 -9.88
C GLN A 107 4.94 -24.20 -9.90
N VAL A 108 4.13 -23.60 -10.76
CA VAL A 108 3.96 -22.14 -10.79
C VAL A 108 3.08 -21.71 -9.62
N ARG A 109 3.57 -20.77 -8.82
CA ARG A 109 2.87 -20.18 -7.68
C ARG A 109 2.84 -18.66 -7.80
N ARG A 110 1.88 -18.03 -7.12
CA ARG A 110 1.83 -16.56 -7.07
C ARG A 110 2.90 -16.04 -6.12
N GLY A 111 3.82 -15.27 -6.65
CA GLY A 111 4.68 -14.38 -5.87
C GLY A 111 4.20 -12.95 -5.95
N TYR A 112 4.64 -12.15 -4.99
CA TYR A 112 4.35 -10.73 -4.88
C TYR A 112 5.65 -9.95 -4.93
N ARG A 113 5.69 -8.86 -5.67
CA ARG A 113 6.84 -7.96 -5.73
C ARG A 113 6.40 -6.51 -5.80
N LEU A 114 7.33 -5.60 -5.55
CA LEU A 114 7.10 -4.20 -5.85
C LEU A 114 6.78 -4.05 -7.34
N ARG A 115 5.74 -3.29 -7.68
CA ARG A 115 5.33 -3.10 -9.07
C ARG A 115 6.53 -2.57 -9.88
N TYR A 116 6.87 -3.26 -10.98
CA TYR A 116 8.07 -3.01 -11.80
C TYR A 116 9.43 -3.10 -11.07
N GLY A 117 9.48 -3.61 -9.85
CA GLY A 117 10.69 -3.64 -9.03
C GLY A 117 11.23 -2.25 -8.66
N ASP A 118 10.39 -1.23 -8.65
CA ASP A 118 10.81 0.16 -8.47
C ASP A 118 9.69 0.97 -7.79
N LEU A 119 9.99 1.57 -6.63
CA LEU A 119 8.98 2.27 -5.83
C LEU A 119 8.45 3.52 -6.54
N SER A 120 9.33 4.26 -7.23
CA SER A 120 8.95 5.46 -7.96
C SER A 120 8.03 5.13 -9.13
N LYS A 121 8.31 4.04 -9.84
CA LYS A 121 7.39 3.54 -10.88
C LYS A 121 6.10 3.01 -10.29
N ALA A 122 6.14 2.28 -9.18
CA ALA A 122 4.92 1.85 -8.50
C ALA A 122 4.04 3.06 -8.09
N TRP A 123 4.69 4.10 -7.57
CA TRP A 123 4.02 5.32 -7.12
C TRP A 123 3.35 6.11 -8.25
N SER A 124 3.94 6.15 -9.45
CA SER A 124 3.30 6.85 -10.59
C SER A 124 1.95 6.25 -10.98
N PHE A 125 1.73 4.95 -10.76
CA PHE A 125 0.42 4.30 -10.95
C PHE A 125 -0.56 4.68 -9.85
N CYS A 126 -0.08 4.75 -8.61
CA CYS A 126 -0.86 5.25 -7.49
C CYS A 126 -1.37 6.68 -7.77
N GLU A 127 -0.49 7.57 -8.22
CA GLU A 127 -0.84 8.94 -8.61
C GLU A 127 -1.84 9.00 -9.77
N ALA A 128 -1.64 8.18 -10.81
CA ALA A 128 -2.54 8.11 -11.95
C ALA A 128 -3.96 7.69 -11.52
N ASN A 129 -4.08 6.70 -10.64
CA ASN A 129 -5.36 6.25 -10.11
C ASN A 129 -6.03 7.32 -9.24
N VAL A 130 -5.29 8.00 -8.37
CA VAL A 130 -5.82 9.10 -7.55
C VAL A 130 -6.32 10.24 -8.45
N LYS A 131 -5.55 10.62 -9.46
CA LYS A 131 -5.94 11.67 -10.41
C LYS A 131 -7.23 11.30 -11.14
N MET A 132 -7.31 10.08 -11.67
CA MET A 132 -8.52 9.58 -12.34
C MET A 132 -9.74 9.56 -11.39
N ALA A 133 -9.57 9.12 -10.15
CA ALA A 133 -10.64 9.12 -9.16
C ALA A 133 -11.14 10.54 -8.85
N MET A 134 -10.23 11.50 -8.63
CA MET A 134 -10.57 12.90 -8.38
C MET A 134 -11.24 13.58 -9.58
N ASP A 135 -10.79 13.26 -10.80
CA ASP A 135 -11.44 13.76 -12.02
C ASP A 135 -12.87 13.22 -12.15
N ASN A 136 -13.13 11.97 -11.77
CA ASN A 136 -14.47 11.40 -11.74
C ASN A 136 -15.34 12.06 -10.65
N TYR A 137 -14.81 12.24 -9.43
CA TYR A 137 -15.53 12.94 -8.37
C TYR A 137 -15.88 14.38 -8.76
N ARG A 138 -14.98 15.10 -9.43
CA ARG A 138 -15.26 16.45 -9.93
C ARG A 138 -16.51 16.48 -10.80
N LYS A 139 -16.57 15.60 -11.81
CA LYS A 139 -17.74 15.49 -12.71
C LYS A 139 -19.03 15.17 -11.94
N THR A 140 -18.95 14.27 -10.96
CA THR A 140 -20.10 13.93 -10.11
C THR A 140 -20.56 15.13 -9.27
N VAL A 141 -19.65 15.87 -8.65
CA VAL A 141 -19.95 17.05 -7.83
C VAL A 141 -20.54 18.18 -8.68
N GLU A 142 -20.01 18.41 -9.88
CA GLU A 142 -20.56 19.39 -10.83
C GLU A 142 -22.01 19.07 -11.18
N ARG A 143 -22.28 17.82 -11.56
CA ARG A 143 -23.66 17.38 -11.89
C ARG A 143 -24.58 17.45 -10.68
N PHE A 144 -24.10 17.04 -9.51
CA PHE A 144 -24.87 17.11 -8.27
C PHE A 144 -25.23 18.57 -7.92
N GLY A 145 -24.27 19.49 -8.02
CA GLY A 145 -24.48 20.91 -7.81
C GLY A 145 -25.48 21.53 -8.79
N GLN A 146 -25.44 21.13 -10.07
CA GLN A 146 -26.41 21.57 -11.07
C GLN A 146 -27.84 21.14 -10.70
N LEU A 147 -28.04 19.84 -10.40
CA LEU A 147 -29.35 19.30 -10.02
C LEU A 147 -29.91 19.94 -8.75
N ALA A 148 -29.04 20.24 -7.78
CA ALA A 148 -29.44 20.92 -6.55
C ALA A 148 -29.97 22.34 -6.81
N LYS A 149 -29.33 23.10 -7.72
CA LYS A 149 -29.79 24.44 -8.12
C LYS A 149 -31.13 24.39 -8.86
N GLU A 150 -31.25 23.50 -9.85
CA GLU A 150 -32.50 23.30 -10.60
C GLU A 150 -33.68 22.96 -9.69
N ARG A 151 -33.44 22.24 -8.58
CA ARG A 151 -34.46 21.94 -7.58
C ARG A 151 -34.83 23.15 -6.72
N ALA A 152 -33.84 23.95 -6.34
CA ALA A 152 -34.04 25.15 -5.53
C ALA A 152 -34.83 26.24 -6.30
N GLU A 153 -34.57 26.40 -7.59
CA GLU A 153 -35.28 27.38 -8.46
C GLU A 153 -36.75 27.01 -8.73
N LYS A 154 -37.11 25.74 -8.55
CA LYS A 154 -38.48 25.22 -8.74
C LYS A 154 -39.30 25.18 -7.44
N SER A 155 -38.69 25.51 -6.30
CA SER A 155 -39.33 25.54 -4.99
C SER A 155 -39.72 26.97 -4.63
#